data_AF-A0A800EVA6-F1
#
_entry.id   AF-A0A800EVA6-F1
#
_cell.length_a   1.000
_cell.length_b   1.000
_cell.length_c   1.000
_cell.angle_alpha   90.00
_cell.angle_beta   90.00
_cell.angle_gamma   90.00
#
_symmetry.space_group_name_H-M   'P 1'
#
loop_
_entity.id
_entity.type
_entity.pdbx_description
1 polymer ?
#
loop_
_entity_poly.entity_id
_entity_poly.type
_entity_poly.pdbx_seq_one_letter_code
_entity_poly.pdbx_strand_id
1 'polypeptide(L)' 'MAGGSLAGRHLRSSEGSAFRRSLYVTQDIRKGDRFDSANLRAIRPGHGLHPRFEDLFLGGVAASSIPRGTPLDWSMLSGQ' A
#
# COMPACT_ATOMS: atom_id res chain seq x y z
N MET A 1 27.00 32.43 22.06
CA MET A 1 25.53 32.49 22.02
C MET A 1 25.06 31.37 21.10
N ALA A 2 24.37 30.38 21.66
CA ALA A 2 23.98 29.14 20.98
C ALA A 2 22.57 29.28 20.40
N GLY A 3 22.42 29.13 19.09
CA GLY A 3 21.18 28.74 18.41
C GLY A 3 21.48 27.40 17.72
N GLY A 4 20.77 26.31 17.96
CA GLY A 4 19.33 26.22 18.11
C GLY A 4 18.79 25.64 16.80
N SER A 5 18.62 24.31 16.75
CA SER A 5 17.48 23.60 16.16
C SER A 5 17.87 22.14 15.85
N LEU A 6 17.53 21.25 16.78
CA LEU A 6 17.47 19.81 16.56
C LEU A 6 16.22 19.50 15.74
N ALA A 7 16.35 19.52 14.41
CA ALA A 7 15.26 19.16 13.52
C ALA A 7 15.20 17.64 13.32
N GLY A 8 14.12 17.04 13.82
CA GLY A 8 13.43 15.94 13.13
C GLY A 8 14.07 14.57 13.20
N ARG A 9 13.92 13.90 14.34
CA ARG A 9 14.04 12.45 14.46
C ARG A 9 12.96 11.76 13.60
N HIS A 10 13.26 11.47 12.33
CA HIS A 10 12.44 10.54 11.56
C HIS A 10 12.85 9.12 11.97
N LEU A 11 12.24 8.62 13.03
CA LEU A 11 12.21 7.19 13.33
C LEU A 11 11.51 6.50 12.16
N ARG A 12 12.25 6.12 11.11
CA ARG A 12 11.74 5.12 10.18
C ARG A 12 11.76 3.78 10.92
N SER A 13 10.72 3.57 11.71
CA SER A 13 10.41 2.25 12.26
C SER A 13 10.23 1.29 11.09
N SER A 14 11.09 0.29 10.99
CA SER A 14 10.72 -1.13 11.04
C SER A 14 11.69 -1.98 10.22
N GLU A 15 12.87 -2.24 10.78
CA GLU A 15 13.73 -3.35 10.35
C GLU A 15 13.06 -4.74 10.55
N GLY A 16 11.82 -4.79 11.07
CA GLY A 16 11.00 -6.00 11.25
C GLY A 16 9.88 -6.24 10.22
N SER A 17 9.72 -5.39 9.18
CA SER A 17 8.60 -5.52 8.21
C SER A 17 8.87 -6.43 7.00
N ALA A 18 10.07 -6.98 6.84
CA ALA A 18 10.43 -7.78 5.66
C ALA A 18 9.70 -9.15 5.59
N PHE A 19 9.21 -9.66 6.71
CA PHE A 19 8.66 -11.03 6.81
C PHE A 19 7.13 -11.13 6.85
N ARG A 20 6.41 -10.01 6.92
CA ARG A 20 4.95 -9.99 6.96
C ARG A 20 4.39 -10.04 5.54
N ARG A 21 3.25 -10.71 5.35
CA ARG A 21 2.52 -10.64 4.09
C ARG A 21 1.91 -9.24 3.99
N SER A 22 2.01 -8.62 2.82
CA SER A 22 1.37 -7.36 2.47
C SER A 22 0.57 -7.53 1.18
N LEU A 23 -0.41 -6.65 0.98
CA LEU A 23 -1.25 -6.63 -0.21
C LEU A 23 -0.47 -6.02 -1.38
N TYR A 24 -0.51 -6.73 -2.49
CA TYR A 24 0.04 -6.30 -3.77
C TYR A 24 -1.00 -6.51 -4.86
N VAL A 25 -0.89 -5.65 -5.87
CA VAL A 25 -1.64 -5.77 -7.11
C VAL A 25 -1.03 -6.90 -7.95
N THR A 26 -1.81 -7.92 -8.29
CA THR A 26 -1.35 -9.12 -9.03
C THR A 26 -1.61 -9.06 -10.53
N GLN A 27 -2.46 -8.13 -10.97
CA GLN A 27 -2.85 -7.91 -12.37
C GLN A 27 -2.87 -6.41 -12.65
N ASP A 28 -2.67 -5.99 -13.89
CA ASP A 28 -2.78 -4.58 -14.23
C ASP A 28 -4.22 -4.07 -14.05
N ILE A 29 -4.38 -3.00 -13.27
CA ILE A 29 -5.66 -2.36 -12.96
C ILE A 29 -5.66 -0.99 -13.65
N ARG A 30 -6.71 -0.65 -14.39
CA ARG A 30 -6.84 0.70 -14.98
C ARG A 30 -7.55 1.63 -14.03
N LYS A 31 -7.34 2.94 -14.19
CA LYS A 31 -8.15 3.94 -13.49
C LYS A 31 -9.64 3.67 -13.74
N GLY A 32 -10.42 3.57 -12.68
CA GLY A 32 -11.85 3.26 -12.74
C GLY A 32 -12.20 1.77 -12.68
N ASP A 33 -11.23 0.86 -12.75
CA ASP A 33 -11.47 -0.57 -12.56
C ASP A 33 -11.73 -0.90 -11.08
N ARG A 34 -12.35 -2.06 -10.82
CA ARG A 34 -12.62 -2.52 -9.47
C ARG A 34 -11.51 -3.42 -8.94
N PHE A 35 -11.24 -3.29 -7.64
CA PHE A 35 -10.39 -4.27 -6.95
C PHE A 35 -11.21 -5.53 -6.63
N ASP A 36 -10.58 -6.69 -6.83
CA ASP A 36 -11.15 -8.00 -6.56
C ASP A 36 -10.06 -8.97 -6.05
N SER A 37 -10.48 -10.15 -5.60
CA SER A 37 -9.56 -11.18 -5.07
C SER A 37 -8.61 -11.79 -6.11
N ALA A 38 -8.80 -11.52 -7.40
CA ALA A 38 -7.92 -11.97 -8.48
C ALA A 38 -6.81 -10.94 -8.77
N ASN A 39 -7.11 -9.64 -8.60
CA ASN A 39 -6.17 -8.54 -8.80
C ASN A 39 -5.48 -8.05 -7.52
N LEU A 40 -5.91 -8.50 -6.33
CA LEU A 40 -5.24 -8.31 -5.06
C LEU A 40 -4.75 -9.63 -4.46
N ARG A 41 -3.54 -9.63 -3.90
CA ARG A 41 -3.04 -10.78 -3.15
C ARG A 41 -2.07 -10.39 -2.05
N ALA A 42 -2.20 -11.07 -0.92
CA ALA A 42 -1.25 -10.97 0.19
C ALA A 42 0.03 -11.80 -0.11
N ILE A 43 1.11 -11.13 -0.51
CA ILE A 43 2.42 -11.75 -0.81
C ILE A 43 3.55 -11.12 0.03
N ARG A 44 4.75 -11.70 -0.03
CA ARG A 44 5.98 -11.16 0.58
C ARG A 44 6.85 -10.51 -0.50
N PRO A 45 7.72 -9.55 -0.18
CA PRO A 45 8.02 -8.93 1.12
C PRO A 45 6.95 -7.95 1.63
N GLY A 46 7.01 -7.56 2.91
CA GLY A 46 5.96 -6.78 3.58
C GLY A 46 6.11 -5.25 3.46
N HIS A 47 6.02 -4.70 2.25
CA HIS A 47 6.09 -3.24 2.01
C HIS A 47 4.75 -2.57 1.67
N GLY A 48 3.72 -3.34 1.31
CA GLY A 48 2.37 -2.82 1.06
C GLY A 48 1.47 -2.87 2.29
N LEU A 49 0.18 -2.58 2.08
CA LEU A 49 -0.84 -2.63 3.14
C LEU A 49 -1.00 -4.02 3.78
N HIS A 50 -1.46 -4.05 5.03
CA HIS A 50 -1.70 -5.31 5.73
C HIS A 50 -2.90 -6.07 5.12
N PRO A 51 -2.85 -7.43 5.01
CA PRO A 51 -3.93 -8.25 4.42
C PRO A 51 -5.31 -8.04 5.06
N ARG A 52 -5.35 -7.59 6.32
CA ARG A 52 -6.61 -7.22 7.01
C ARG A 52 -7.42 -6.14 6.29
N PHE A 53 -6.78 -5.35 5.42
CA PHE A 53 -7.44 -4.26 4.71
C PHE A 53 -7.93 -4.67 3.33
N GLU A 54 -7.71 -5.92 2.90
CA GLU A 54 -8.13 -6.43 1.59
C GLU A 54 -9.62 -6.18 1.35
N ASP A 55 -10.44 -6.51 2.35
CA ASP A 55 -11.89 -6.33 2.33
C ASP A 55 -12.34 -4.88 2.06
N LEU A 56 -11.55 -3.90 2.50
CA LEU A 56 -11.84 -2.48 2.26
C LEU A 56 -11.54 -2.04 0.83
N PHE A 57 -10.68 -2.77 0.13
CA PHE A 57 -10.42 -2.52 -1.28
C PHE A 57 -11.37 -3.31 -2.17
N LEU A 58 -11.75 -4.54 -1.79
CA LEU A 58 -12.66 -5.37 -2.57
C LEU A 58 -13.96 -4.62 -2.94
N GLY A 59 -14.26 -4.58 -4.24
CA GLY A 59 -15.40 -3.83 -4.79
C GLY A 59 -15.18 -2.32 -4.92
N GLY A 60 -14.13 -1.78 -4.31
CA GLY A 60 -13.66 -0.41 -4.46
C GLY A 60 -13.10 -0.12 -5.85
N VAL A 61 -13.00 1.16 -6.20
CA VAL A 61 -12.59 1.61 -7.53
C VAL A 61 -11.17 2.15 -7.49
N ALA A 62 -10.35 1.84 -8.49
CA ALA A 62 -8.99 2.35 -8.61
C ALA A 62 -8.97 3.84 -8.99
N ALA A 63 -8.31 4.65 -8.18
CA ALA A 63 -8.15 6.10 -8.41
C ALA A 63 -7.22 6.41 -9.59
N SER A 64 -6.32 5.49 -9.93
CA SER A 64 -5.33 5.60 -11.01
C SER A 64 -5.08 4.23 -11.64
N SER A 65 -4.36 4.20 -12.76
CA SER A 65 -3.89 2.93 -13.34
C SER A 65 -2.72 2.41 -12.53
N ILE A 66 -2.79 1.15 -12.11
CA ILE A 66 -1.84 0.50 -11.21
C ILE A 66 -1.28 -0.74 -11.92
N PRO A 67 0.03 -0.78 -12.19
CA PRO A 67 0.63 -1.93 -12.84
C PRO A 67 0.68 -3.13 -11.89
N ARG A 68 0.75 -4.33 -12.47
CA ARG A 68 1.04 -5.56 -11.74
C ARG A 68 2.35 -5.42 -10.93
N GLY A 69 2.36 -5.96 -9.72
CA GLY A 69 3.51 -6.00 -8.83
C GLY A 69 3.66 -4.76 -7.96
N THR A 70 2.70 -3.83 -8.02
CA THR A 70 2.70 -2.63 -7.17
C THR A 70 2.21 -2.96 -5.76
N PRO A 71 2.93 -2.51 -4.70
CA PRO A 71 2.43 -2.59 -3.32
C PRO A 71 1.16 -1.74 -3.19
N LEU A 72 0.11 -2.32 -2.63
CA LEU A 72 -1.17 -1.62 -2.46
C LEU A 72 -1.01 -0.50 -1.44
N ASP A 73 -1.64 0.65 -1.72
CA ASP A 73 -1.63 1.86 -0.90
C ASP A 73 -3.02 2.51 -0.87
N TRP A 74 -3.34 3.26 0.20
CA TRP A 74 -4.63 3.95 0.33
C TRP A 74 -4.88 5.00 -0.76
N SER A 75 -3.83 5.61 -1.30
CA SER A 75 -3.94 6.58 -2.41
C SER A 75 -4.45 5.97 -3.72
N MET A 76 -4.49 4.63 -3.82
CA MET A 76 -4.96 3.92 -5.01
C MET A 76 -6.47 3.69 -5.02
N LEU A 77 -7.17 3.94 -3.91
CA LEU A 77 -8.62 3.79 -3.80
C LEU A 77 -9.34 5.11 -4.10
N SER A 78 -10.32 5.07 -4.99
CA SER A 78 -11.14 6.23 -5.36
C SER A 78 -12.26 6.44 -4.34
N GLY A 79 -12.42 7.68 -3.87
CA GLY A 79 -13.54 8.06 -2.98
C GLY A 79 -13.23 8.03 -1.48
N GLN A 80 -11.96 8.23 -1.11
CA GLN A 80 -11.55 8.64 0.24
C GLN A 80 -11.34 10.15 0.28
#